data_AF-G5AJI6-F1
#
_entry.id   AF-G5AJI6-F1
#
_cell.length_a   1.000
_cell.length_b   1.000
_cell.length_c   1.000
_cell.angle_alpha   90.00
_cell.angle_beta   90.00
_cell.angle_gamma   90.00
#
_symmetry.space_group_name_H-M   'P 1'
#
loop_
_entity.id
_entity.type
_entity.pdbx_description
1 polymer ?
#
loop_
_entity_poly.entity_id
_entity_poly.type
_entity_poly.pdbx_seq_one_letter_code
_entity_poly.pdbx_strand_id
1 'polypeptide(L)' 'IHVAGDNELILRVLKTRAPPKARRLQMWFLKCRRTADRVRVASWTLLSKSGNAAARTLA' A
#
# COMPACT_ATOMS: atom_id res chain seq x y z
N ILE A 1 11.26 1.75 6.76
CA ILE A 1 10.01 2.55 6.61
C ILE A 1 8.80 1.70 6.99
N HIS A 2 7.84 2.23 7.74
CA HIS A 2 6.57 1.56 8.05
C HIS A 2 5.44 2.20 7.25
N VAL A 3 4.66 1.40 6.53
CA VAL A 3 3.53 1.90 5.73
C VAL A 3 2.24 1.60 6.48
N ALA A 4 1.42 2.62 6.69
CA ALA A 4 0.11 2.49 7.32
C ALA A 4 -0.98 3.08 6.41
N GLY A 5 -2.15 2.46 6.40
CA GLY A 5 -3.28 2.93 5.58
C GLY A 5 -4.56 2.18 5.91
N ASP A 6 -5.69 2.68 5.42
CA ASP A 6 -7.02 2.14 5.71
C ASP A 6 -7.56 1.21 4.61
N ASN A 7 -6.81 1.00 3.53
CA ASN A 7 -7.18 0.08 2.47
C ASN A 7 -6.47 -1.28 2.63
N GLU A 8 -7.17 -2.22 3.26
CA GLU A 8 -6.63 -3.57 3.51
C GLU A 8 -6.21 -4.30 2.23
N LEU A 9 -6.98 -4.17 1.15
CA LEU A 9 -6.69 -4.87 -0.10
C LEU A 9 -5.35 -4.43 -0.69
N ILE A 10 -5.08 -3.12 -0.71
CA ILE A 10 -3.81 -2.57 -1.23
C ILE A 10 -2.64 -2.99 -0.33
N LEU A 11 -2.79 -2.86 0.99
CA LEU A 11 -1.76 -3.27 1.94
C LEU A 11 -1.44 -4.76 1.79
N ARG A 12 -2.46 -5.61 1.67
CA ARG A 12 -2.29 -7.06 1.47
C ARG A 12 -1.55 -7.35 0.16
N VAL A 13 -1.98 -6.76 -0.95
CA VAL A 13 -1.35 -6.93 -2.27
C VAL A 13 0.13 -6.56 -2.26
N LEU A 14 0.50 -5.44 -1.63
CA LEU A 14 1.90 -5.02 -1.55
C LEU A 14 2.71 -5.87 -0.57
N LYS A 15 2.13 -6.25 0.58
CA LYS A 15 2.76 -7.13 1.57
C LYS A 15 3.05 -8.51 1.00
N THR A 16 2.07 -9.15 0.35
CA THR A 16 2.21 -10.50 -0.22
C THR A 16 2.92 -10.50 -1.57
N ARG A 17 3.17 -9.31 -2.14
CA ARG A 17 3.76 -9.13 -3.47
C ARG A 17 2.96 -9.85 -4.57
N ALA A 18 1.67 -10.08 -4.35
CA ALA A 18 0.79 -10.74 -5.31
C ALA A 18 0.15 -9.69 -6.25
N PRO A 19 0.50 -9.67 -7.54
CA PRO A 19 -0.04 -8.67 -8.46
C PRO A 19 -1.56 -8.80 -8.62
N PRO A 20 -2.29 -7.68 -8.77
CA PRO A 20 -3.72 -7.73 -9.04
C PRO A 20 -4.01 -8.33 -10.43
N LYS A 21 -5.13 -9.06 -10.55
CA LYS A 21 -5.59 -9.64 -11.82
C LYS A 21 -5.98 -8.57 -12.85
N ALA A 22 -6.50 -7.43 -12.38
CA ALA A 22 -6.91 -6.34 -13.27
C ALA A 22 -5.68 -5.68 -13.92
N ARG A 23 -5.55 -5.82 -15.24
CA ARG A 23 -4.42 -5.29 -16.03
C ARG A 23 -4.13 -3.81 -15.78
N ARG A 24 -5.19 -2.99 -15.63
CA ARG A 24 -5.06 -1.55 -15.33
C ARG A 24 -4.29 -1.24 -14.04
N LEU A 25 -4.31 -2.15 -13.07
CA LEU A 25 -3.67 -1.97 -11.76
C LEU A 25 -2.25 -2.57 -11.69
N GLN A 26 -1.86 -3.42 -12.65
CA GLN A 26 -0.56 -4.07 -12.64
C GLN A 26 0.59 -3.08 -12.78
N MET A 27 0.43 -2.04 -13.62
CA MET A 27 1.43 -0.99 -13.76
C MET A 27 1.68 -0.26 -12.42
N TRP A 28 0.60 0.09 -11.72
CA TRP A 28 0.66 0.75 -10.42
C TRP A 28 1.30 -0.15 -9.37
N PHE A 29 0.88 -1.41 -9.31
CA PHE A 29 1.49 -2.42 -8.44
C PHE A 29 3.01 -2.50 -8.63
N LEU A 30 3.50 -2.59 -9.87
CA LEU A 30 4.93 -2.67 -10.15
C LEU A 30 5.71 -1.41 -9.75
N LYS A 31 5.10 -0.22 -9.88
CA LYS A 31 5.71 1.03 -9.41
C LYS A 31 5.79 1.03 -7.88
N CYS A 32 4.67 0.81 -7.20
CA CYS A 32 4.60 0.79 -5.74
C CYS A 32 5.54 -0.26 -5.13
N ARG A 33 5.58 -1.48 -5.70
CA ARG A 33 6.48 -2.55 -5.23
C ARG A 33 7.94 -2.15 -5.34
N ARG A 34 8.37 -1.64 -6.50
CA ARG A 34 9.77 -1.19 -6.69
C ARG A 34 10.15 -0.08 -5.72
N THR A 35 9.26 0.87 -5.47
CA THR A 35 9.49 1.92 -4.48
C THR A 35 9.61 1.34 -3.08
N ALA A 36 8.69 0.44 -2.69
CA ALA A 36 8.71 -0.22 -1.39
C ALA A 36 10.00 -1.02 -1.16
N ASP A 37 10.50 -1.72 -2.19
CA ASP A 37 11.77 -2.45 -2.17
C ASP A 37 12.95 -1.48 -1.98
N ARG A 38 13.01 -0.39 -2.74
CA ARG A 38 14.09 0.61 -2.67
C ARG A 38 14.20 1.25 -1.29
N VAL A 39 13.06 1.58 -0.68
CA VAL A 39 13.02 2.23 0.64
C VAL A 39 12.99 1.25 1.80
N ARG A 40 13.10 -0.06 1.51
CA ARG A 40 13.12 -1.15 2.49
C ARG A 40 11.95 -1.02 3.48
N VAL A 41 10.73 -1.10 2.95
CA VAL A 41 9.52 -1.13 3.80
C VAL A 41 9.59 -2.33 4.74
N ALA A 42 9.49 -2.06 6.04
CA ALA A 42 9.64 -3.04 7.12
C ALA A 42 8.30 -3.61 7.57
N SER A 43 7.22 -2.82 7.55
CA SER A 43 5.88 -3.30 7.91
C SER A 43 4.77 -2.61 7.13
N TRP A 44 3.62 -3.28 7.09
CA TRP A 44 2.37 -2.82 6.51
C TRP A 44 1.29 -2.93 7.58
N THR A 45 0.71 -1.81 8.00
CA THR A 45 -0.25 -1.73 9.11
C THR A 45 -1.61 -1.26 8.61
N LEU A 46 -2.66 -2.04 8.86
CA LEU A 46 -4.03 -1.61 8.60
C LEU A 46 -4.47 -0.65 9.72
N LEU A 47 -4.94 0.53 9.32
CA LEU A 47 -5.55 1.52 10.21
C LEU A 47 -7.06 1.54 10.03
N SER A 48 -7.76 2.02 11.05
CA SER A 48 -9.14 2.47 10.89
C SER A 48 -9.19 3.75 10.04
N LYS A 49 -10.36 4.03 9.46
CA LYS A 49 -10.59 5.28 8.71
C LYS A 49 -10.33 6.54 9.54
N SER A 50 -10.64 6.51 10.85
CA SER A 50 -10.34 7.61 11.77
C SER A 50 -8.85 7.69 12.10
N GLY A 51 -8.17 6.54 12.23
CA GLY A 51 -6.72 6.49 12.41
C GLY A 51 -5.93 7.02 11.21
N ASN A 52 -6.50 6.94 10.00
CA ASN A 52 -5.93 7.49 8.77
C ASN A 52 -6.44 8.91 8.44
N ALA A 53 -7.06 9.63 9.39
CA ALA A 53 -7.70 10.91 9.14
C ALA A 53 -6.73 11.96 8.56
N ALA A 54 -5.48 12.02 9.05
CA ALA A 54 -4.48 12.97 8.56
C ALA A 54 -4.20 12.78 7.06
N ALA A 55 -4.06 11.53 6.59
CA ALA A 55 -3.86 11.24 5.17
C ALA A 55 -5.11 11.58 4.35
N ARG A 56 -6.31 11.35 4.90
CA ARG A 56 -7.58 11.67 4.25
C ARG A 56 -7.81 13.18 4.10
N THR A 57 -7.37 13.98 5.06
CA THR A 57 -7.44 15.45 4.96
C THR A 57 -6.54 15.99 3.84
N LEU A 58 -5.49 15.26 3.46
CA LEU A 58 -4.53 15.65 2.43
C LEU A 58 -4.84 15.11 1.02
N ALA A 59 -5.86 14.25 0.88
CA ALA A 59 -6.21 13.58 -0.37
C ALA A 59 -7.34 14.31 -1.11
#